data_AF-S9QQV0-F1
#
_entry.id   AF-S9QQV0-F1
#
_cell.length_a   1.000
_cell.length_b   1.000
_cell.length_c   1.000
_cell.angle_alpha   90.00
_cell.angle_beta   90.00
_cell.angle_gamma   90.00
#
_symmetry.space_group_name_H-M   'P 1'
#
loop_
_entity.id
_entity.type
_entity.pdbx_description
1 polymer ?
#
loop_
_entity_poly.entity_id
_entity_poly.type
_entity_poly.pdbx_seq_one_letter_code
_entity_poly.pdbx_strand_id
1 'polypeptide(L)'
;MKMKQIHGGPGLDDPAGLVLALSQALRGAVFPLSRTQLVWLARENDAAASLLTRLSGLPEGVFASLAEVERALGVQAGEGTPATVPPPLSPNPR
;
A
#
# COMPACT_ATOMS: atom_id res chain seq x y z
N MET A 1 -31.79 -25.78 -14.66
CA MET A 1 -30.32 -25.62 -14.66
C MET A 1 -29.88 -24.80 -13.45
N LYS A 2 -28.83 -25.22 -12.75
CA LYS A 2 -28.33 -24.60 -11.51
C LYS A 2 -27.57 -23.32 -11.85
N MET A 3 -28.12 -22.18 -11.45
CA MET A 3 -27.40 -20.92 -11.33
C MET A 3 -26.31 -21.12 -10.27
N LYS A 4 -25.05 -21.19 -10.67
CA LYS A 4 -23.90 -20.98 -9.78
C LYS A 4 -23.11 -19.82 -10.35
N GLN A 5 -23.61 -18.63 -10.05
CA GLN A 5 -22.73 -17.50 -9.84
C GLN A 5 -21.67 -17.94 -8.83
N ILE A 6 -20.43 -18.06 -9.30
CA ILE A 6 -19.26 -17.83 -8.47
C ILE A 6 -18.52 -16.66 -9.09
N HIS A 7 -19.14 -15.48 -9.04
CA HIS A 7 -18.41 -14.23 -9.21
C HIS A 7 -17.84 -13.85 -7.83
N GLY A 8 -16.92 -14.68 -7.34
CA GLY A 8 -15.99 -14.28 -6.29
C GLY A 8 -14.80 -13.65 -6.97
N GLY A 9 -15.00 -12.52 -7.65
CA GLY A 9 -13.86 -11.69 -8.04
C GLY A 9 -13.15 -11.28 -6.76
N PRO A 10 -11.80 -11.31 -6.70
CA PRO A 10 -11.08 -10.91 -5.50
C PRO A 10 -11.54 -9.50 -5.14
N GLY A 11 -12.30 -9.40 -4.06
CA GLY A 11 -12.74 -8.14 -3.55
C GLY A 11 -11.51 -7.44 -3.00
N LEU A 12 -11.45 -6.11 -3.06
CA LEU A 12 -10.44 -5.35 -2.31
C LEU A 12 -10.52 -5.55 -0.78
N ASP A 13 -11.42 -6.41 -0.31
CA ASP A 13 -11.56 -6.91 1.05
C ASP A 13 -10.63 -8.10 1.35
N ASP A 14 -10.29 -8.90 0.34
CA ASP A 14 -9.31 -9.97 0.48
C ASP A 14 -7.87 -9.43 0.35
N PRO A 15 -6.95 -9.86 1.24
CA PRO A 15 -5.57 -9.36 1.23
C PRO A 15 -4.87 -9.71 -0.09
N ALA A 16 -5.15 -10.87 -0.67
CA ALA A 16 -4.61 -11.28 -1.96
C ALA A 16 -5.10 -10.38 -3.12
N GLY A 17 -6.39 -10.02 -3.15
CA GLY A 17 -6.95 -9.09 -4.12
C GLY A 17 -6.35 -7.70 -4.02
N LEU A 18 -6.11 -7.22 -2.79
CA LEU A 18 -5.46 -5.94 -2.57
C LEU A 18 -4.00 -5.92 -3.03
N VAL A 19 -3.22 -6.96 -2.74
CA VAL A 19 -1.83 -7.09 -3.23
C VAL A 19 -1.79 -7.03 -4.75
N LEU A 20 -2.67 -7.76 -5.42
CA LEU A 20 -2.74 -7.77 -6.88
C LEU A 20 -3.14 -6.39 -7.42
N ALA A 21 -4.16 -5.75 -6.85
CA ALA A 21 -4.60 -4.41 -7.25
C ALA A 21 -3.50 -3.37 -7.05
N LEU A 22 -2.76 -3.43 -5.94
CA LEU A 22 -1.65 -2.53 -5.64
C LEU A 22 -0.48 -2.73 -6.62
N SER A 23 -0.14 -3.98 -6.92
CA SER A 23 0.92 -4.32 -7.87
C SER A 23 0.64 -3.78 -9.27
N GLN A 24 -0.65 -3.76 -9.67
CA GLN A 24 -1.08 -3.17 -10.93
C GLN A 24 -1.08 -1.64 -10.89
N ALA A 25 -1.59 -1.05 -9.79
CA ALA A 25 -1.62 0.39 -9.59
C ALA A 25 -0.23 1.03 -9.55
N LEU A 26 0.76 0.33 -8.99
CA LEU A 26 2.14 0.80 -8.86
C LEU A 26 3.06 0.15 -9.89
N ARG A 27 2.51 -0.32 -11.01
CA ARG A 27 3.30 -0.88 -12.10
C ARG A 27 4.20 0.22 -12.68
N GLY A 28 5.50 -0.06 -12.74
CA GLY A 28 6.50 0.92 -13.18
C GLY A 28 6.91 1.94 -12.11
N ALA A 29 6.48 1.77 -10.85
CA ALA A 29 6.94 2.59 -9.75
C ALA A 29 8.47 2.50 -9.58
N VAL A 30 9.12 3.66 -9.53
CA VAL A 30 10.54 3.77 -9.19
C VAL A 30 10.64 4.28 -7.77
N PHE A 31 10.88 3.37 -6.84
CA PHE A 31 11.06 3.72 -5.43
C PHE A 31 12.42 4.40 -5.19
N PRO A 32 12.53 5.28 -4.19
CA PRO A 32 11.51 5.64 -3.19
C PRO A 32 10.44 6.64 -3.69
N LEU A 33 9.17 6.45 -3.32
CA LEU A 33 8.05 7.31 -3.72
C LEU A 33 7.29 7.86 -2.50
N SER A 34 6.86 9.13 -2.59
CA SER A 34 6.01 9.75 -1.57
C SER A 34 4.56 9.29 -1.69
N ARG A 35 3.77 9.37 -0.61
CA ARG A 35 2.30 9.12 -0.62
C ARG A 35 1.59 9.76 -1.82
N THR A 36 1.84 11.05 -2.06
CA THR A 36 1.23 11.79 -3.17
C THR A 36 1.61 11.21 -4.52
N GLN A 37 2.87 10.79 -4.70
CA GLN A 37 3.32 10.15 -5.94
C GLN A 37 2.72 8.76 -6.12
N LEU A 38 2.55 7.99 -5.04
CA LEU A 38 1.86 6.69 -5.10
C LEU A 38 0.42 6.85 -5.56
N VAL A 39 -0.32 7.82 -4.99
CA VAL A 39 -1.70 8.12 -5.40
C VAL A 39 -1.75 8.58 -6.85
N TRP A 40 -0.81 9.43 -7.27
CA TRP A 40 -0.74 9.91 -8.64
C TRP A 40 -0.45 8.78 -9.63
N LEU A 41 0.56 7.95 -9.35
CA LEU A 41 0.91 6.81 -10.19
C LEU A 41 -0.20 5.75 -10.23
N ALA A 42 -0.81 5.46 -9.08
CA ALA A 42 -1.97 4.57 -9.02
C ALA A 42 -3.12 5.09 -9.88
N ARG A 43 -3.38 6.40 -9.85
CA ARG A 43 -4.41 7.02 -10.70
C ARG A 43 -4.06 6.95 -12.18
N GLU A 44 -2.79 7.16 -12.55
CA GLU A 44 -2.33 6.98 -13.93
C GLU A 44 -2.51 5.54 -14.42
N ASN A 45 -2.35 4.56 -13.54
CA ASN A 45 -2.57 3.15 -13.84
C ASN A 45 -4.03 2.70 -13.71
N ASP A 46 -4.99 3.64 -13.68
CA ASP A 46 -6.42 3.37 -13.57
C ASP A 46 -6.79 2.53 -12.31
N ALA A 47 -6.12 2.81 -11.19
CA ALA A 47 -6.40 2.13 -9.94
C ALA A 47 -7.82 2.42 -9.44
N ALA A 48 -8.43 1.41 -8.81
CA ALA A 48 -9.75 1.54 -8.20
C ALA A 48 -9.81 2.68 -7.17
N ALA A 49 -10.92 3.42 -7.15
CA ALA A 49 -11.13 4.54 -6.21
C ALA A 49 -10.98 4.12 -4.74
N SER A 50 -11.39 2.90 -4.39
CA SER A 50 -11.21 2.33 -3.05
C SER A 50 -9.73 2.16 -2.69
N LEU A 51 -8.87 1.79 -3.64
CA LEU A 51 -7.43 1.67 -3.45
C LEU A 51 -6.78 3.05 -3.32
N LEU A 52 -7.16 4.01 -4.17
CA LEU A 52 -6.69 5.40 -4.08
C LEU A 52 -7.04 6.04 -2.73
N THR A 53 -8.24 5.78 -2.22
CA THR A 53 -8.67 6.26 -0.90
C THR A 53 -7.77 5.70 0.21
N ARG A 54 -7.44 4.40 0.16
CA ARG A 54 -6.53 3.78 1.14
C ARG A 54 -5.11 4.36 1.01
N LEU A 55 -4.59 4.53 -0.21
CA LEU A 55 -3.28 5.13 -0.46
C LEU A 55 -3.21 6.59 0.04
N SER A 56 -4.28 7.35 -0.14
CA SER A 56 -4.37 8.73 0.37
C SER A 56 -4.44 8.79 1.89
N GLY A 57 -4.98 7.75 2.53
CA GLY A 57 -5.03 7.61 3.99
C GLY A 57 -3.74 7.12 4.63
N LEU A 58 -2.73 6.75 3.84
CA LEU A 58 -1.41 6.37 4.37
C LEU A 58 -0.74 7.53 5.10
N PRO A 59 0.13 7.23 6.08
CA PRO A 59 0.93 8.26 6.75
C PRO A 59 1.76 9.05 5.73
N GLU A 60 1.94 10.34 6.00
CA GLU A 60 2.84 11.16 5.21
C GLU A 60 4.26 10.66 5.38
N GLY A 61 4.91 10.37 4.26
CA GLY A 61 6.20 9.73 4.25
C GLY A 61 6.59 9.27 2.87
N VAL A 62 7.79 8.70 2.82
CA VAL A 62 8.39 8.13 1.63
C VAL A 62 8.45 6.62 1.83
N PHE A 63 7.98 5.88 0.83
CA PHE A 63 7.97 4.43 0.82
C PHE A 63 9.16 3.96 -0.03
N ALA A 64 10.00 3.11 0.54
CA ALA A 64 11.19 2.60 -0.11
C ALA A 64 10.91 1.41 -1.06
N SER A 65 9.74 0.78 -0.96
CA SER A 65 9.37 -0.41 -1.76
C SER A 65 7.86 -0.69 -1.72
N LEU A 66 7.38 -1.50 -2.67
CA LEU A 66 5.99 -1.98 -2.71
C LEU A 66 5.58 -2.66 -1.39
N ALA A 67 6.44 -3.53 -0.85
CA ALA A 67 6.22 -4.22 0.42
C ALA A 67 5.95 -3.28 1.60
N GLU A 68 6.58 -2.09 1.60
CA GLU A 68 6.36 -1.09 2.65
C GLU A 68 4.99 -0.45 2.53
N VAL A 69 4.52 -0.22 1.29
CA VAL A 69 3.15 0.25 1.01
C VAL A 69 2.12 -0.81 1.40
N GLU A 70 2.37 -2.08 1.09
CA GLU A 70 1.51 -3.20 1.49
C GLU A 70 1.39 -3.32 3.01
N ARG A 71 2.51 -3.17 3.73
CA ARG A 71 2.53 -3.13 5.20
C ARG A 71 1.76 -1.94 5.74
N ALA A 72 1.93 -0.76 5.15
CA ALA A 72 1.21 0.45 5.58
C ALA A 72 -0.29 0.37 5.29
N LEU A 73 -0.71 -0.40 4.28
CA LEU A 73 -2.12 -0.70 3.97
C LEU A 73 -2.71 -1.81 4.86
N GLY A 74 -1.91 -2.45 5.72
CA GLY A 74 -2.38 -3.49 6.64
C GLY A 74 -2.61 -4.86 6.00
N VAL A 75 -1.97 -5.15 4.86
CA VAL A 75 -2.02 -6.48 4.21
C VAL A 75 -1.45 -7.59 5.10
N GLN A 76 -0.61 -7.22 6.06
CA GLN A 76 -0.08 -8.16 7.05
C GLN A 76 -1.08 -8.32 8.20
N ALA A 77 -1.80 -9.44 8.20
CA ALA A 77 -2.47 -9.95 9.38
C ALA A 77 -1.42 -10.28 10.45
N GLY A 78 -1.31 -9.44 11.48
CA GLY A 78 -0.47 -9.69 12.65
C GLY A 78 0.79 -8.84 12.70
N GLU A 79 0.66 -7.67 13.32
CA GLU A 79 1.45 -7.22 14.48
C GLU A 79 1.59 -5.71 14.43
N GLY A 80 0.85 -5.05 15.32
CA GLY A 80 0.98 -3.62 15.53
C GLY A 80 2.34 -3.33 16.17
N THR A 81 3.22 -2.68 15.43
CA THR A 81 4.04 -1.60 15.97
C THR A 81 4.23 -0.57 14.86
N PRO A 82 3.73 0.67 15.02
CA PRO A 82 4.17 1.77 14.20
C PRO A 82 5.62 2.02 14.61
N ALA A 83 6.56 1.43 13.88
CA ALA A 83 7.96 1.80 13.96
C ALA A 83 8.08 3.23 13.43
N THR A 84 7.80 4.16 14.33
CA THR A 84 8.26 5.53 14.27
C THR A 84 9.72 5.49 13.84
N VAL A 85 10.03 6.24 12.80
CA VAL A 85 11.40 6.55 12.39
C VAL A 85 12.26 6.80 13.64
N PRO A 86 13.40 6.09 13.84
CA PRO A 86 14.36 6.54 14.82
C PRO A 86 14.99 7.82 14.24
N PRO A 87 14.90 8.99 14.89
CA PRO A 87 15.84 10.04 14.55
C PRO A 87 17.24 9.53 14.92
N PRO A 88 18.22 9.50 14.01
CA PRO A 88 19.60 9.46 14.44
C PRO A 88 19.96 10.83 15.04
N LEU A 89 21.12 10.90 15.69
CA LEU A 89 21.84 12.09 16.21
C LEU A 89 21.53 12.39 17.70
N SER A 90 22.50 12.41 18.63
CA SER A 90 23.94 12.65 18.51
C SER A 90 24.72 12.17 19.76
N PRO A 91 26.06 12.08 19.71
CA PRO A 91 26.90 11.52 20.77
C PRO A 91 26.97 12.50 21.95
N ASN A 92 26.91 12.01 23.18
CA ASN A 92 27.23 12.86 24.34
C ASN A 92 28.65 12.55 24.84
N PRO A 93 29.46 13.59 25.12
CA PRO A 93 30.91 13.50 25.15
C PRO A 93 31.48 13.19 26.52
N ARG A 94 32.66 12.52 26.44
CA ARG A 94 33.75 12.35 27.40
C ARG A 94 33.52 11.56 28.68
#